data_AF-A0A6F8YSC0-F1
#
_entry.id   AF-A0A6F8YSC0-F1
#
_cell.length_a   1.000
_cell.length_b   1.000
_cell.length_c   1.000
_cell.angle_alpha   90.00
_cell.angle_beta   90.00
_cell.angle_gamma   90.00
#
_symmetry.space_group_name_H-M   'P 1'
#
loop_
_entity.id
_entity.type
_entity.pdbx_description
1 polymer ?
#
loop_
_entity_poly.entity_id
_entity_poly.type
_entity_poly.pdbx_seq_one_letter_code
_entity_poly.pdbx_strand_id
1 'polypeptide(L)'
;MRAAMPDAQLVFLAPPSVEELKRRLVGRGTDDEETIRRRLAHADEELAAEREFDVTVVNDYVERAADELVSLLGSSFLAPARPGSQS
;
A
#
# COMPACT_ATOMS: atom_id res chain seq x y z
N MET A 1 -11.73 9.27 3.78
CA MET A 1 -11.36 8.87 2.41
C MET A 1 -12.46 8.04 1.72
N ARG A 2 -12.97 6.95 2.33
CA ARG A 2 -14.11 6.17 1.80
C ARG A 2 -15.42 6.97 1.55
N ALA A 3 -15.66 8.05 2.31
CA ALA A 3 -16.84 8.89 2.14
C ALA A 3 -16.85 9.71 0.82
N ALA A 4 -15.70 9.89 0.16
CA ALA A 4 -15.60 10.65 -1.08
C ALA A 4 -15.76 9.78 -2.34
N MET A 5 -15.38 8.50 -2.27
CA MET A 5 -15.50 7.53 -3.35
C MET A 5 -15.78 6.14 -2.75
N PRO A 6 -17.06 5.76 -2.56
CA PRO A 6 -17.43 4.52 -1.91
C PRO A 6 -17.06 3.26 -2.71
N ASP A 7 -16.92 3.38 -4.03
CA ASP A 7 -16.53 2.27 -4.92
C ASP A 7 -15.01 2.19 -5.16
N ALA A 8 -14.21 3.05 -4.51
CA ALA A 8 -12.76 3.01 -4.67
C ALA A 8 -12.17 1.80 -3.93
N GLN A 9 -11.50 0.93 -4.68
CA GLN A 9 -10.70 -0.14 -4.10
C GLN A 9 -9.37 0.42 -3.59
N LEU A 10 -9.15 0.36 -2.29
CA LEU A 10 -7.91 0.82 -1.66
C LEU A 10 -6.88 -0.31 -1.71
N VAL A 11 -5.74 -0.06 -2.36
CA VAL A 11 -4.62 -1.01 -2.42
C VAL A 11 -3.47 -0.50 -1.56
N PHE A 12 -3.06 -1.30 -0.58
CA PHE A 12 -1.88 -1.04 0.24
C PHE A 12 -0.66 -1.64 -0.43
N LEU A 13 0.38 -0.84 -0.66
CA LEU A 13 1.63 -1.29 -1.25
C LEU A 13 2.64 -1.54 -0.12
N ALA A 14 2.65 -2.76 0.41
CA ALA A 14 3.49 -3.13 1.54
C ALA A 14 4.94 -3.40 1.11
N PRO A 15 5.96 -2.95 1.86
CA PRO A 15 7.31 -3.48 1.70
C PRO A 15 7.36 -4.96 2.17
N PRO A 16 8.26 -5.80 1.62
CA PRO A 16 8.34 -7.21 2.01
C PRO A 16 8.82 -7.42 3.45
N SER A 17 9.46 -6.41 4.05
CA SER A 17 9.80 -6.37 5.47
C SER A 17 10.08 -4.94 5.93
N VAL A 18 9.98 -4.70 7.24
CA VAL A 18 10.41 -3.45 7.87
C VAL A 18 11.90 -3.17 7.60
N GLU A 19 12.72 -4.21 7.54
CA GLU A 19 14.15 -4.10 7.22
C GLU A 19 14.38 -3.66 5.77
N GLU A 20 13.58 -4.13 4.83
CA GLU A 20 13.64 -3.68 3.44
C GLU A 20 13.16 -2.22 3.30
N LEU A 21 12.12 -1.84 4.03
CA LEU A 21 11.68 -0.44 4.11
C LEU A 21 12.81 0.46 4.63
N LYS A 22 13.49 0.03 5.70
CA LYS A 22 14.70 0.69 6.24
C LYS A 22 15.78 0.83 5.18
N ARG A 23 16.12 -0.26 4.49
CA ARG A 23 17.15 -0.26 3.42
C ARG A 23 16.80 0.72 2.29
N ARG A 24 15.54 0.78 1.86
CA ARG A 24 15.08 1.71 0.81
C ARG A 24 15.10 3.17 1.25
N LEU A 25 14.73 3.46 2.48
CA LEU A 25 14.79 4.81 3.05
C LEU A 25 16.23 5.31 3.17
N VAL A 26 17.15 4.46 3.64
CA VAL A 26 18.59 4.80 3.73
C VAL A 26 19.23 4.89 2.34
N GLY A 27 18.88 3.98 1.43
CA GLY A 27 19.48 3.88 0.09
C GLY A 27 19.14 5.03 -0.86
N ARG A 28 18.11 5.84 -0.57
CA ARG A 28 17.77 7.02 -1.38
C ARG A 28 18.74 8.18 -1.21
N GLY A 29 19.67 8.13 -0.24
CA GLY A 29 20.77 9.09 -0.07
C GLY A 29 20.36 10.55 0.09
N THR A 30 19.07 10.83 0.30
CA THR A 30 18.46 12.17 0.27
C THR A 30 17.69 12.51 1.55
N ASP A 31 17.57 11.56 2.47
CA ASP A 31 16.95 11.76 3.78
C ASP A 31 18.05 11.69 4.86
N ASP A 32 18.14 12.71 5.72
CA ASP A 32 19.00 12.71 6.90
C ASP A 32 18.59 11.64 7.92
N GLU A 33 19.53 11.20 8.77
CA GLU A 33 19.29 10.18 9.80
C GLU A 33 18.07 10.45 10.69
N GLU A 34 17.81 11.73 11.02
CA GLU A 34 16.65 12.12 11.81
C GLU A 34 15.32 11.88 11.08
N THR A 35 15.29 12.17 9.78
CA THR A 35 14.12 11.95 8.92
C THR A 35 13.85 10.45 8.75
N ILE A 36 14.90 9.65 8.58
CA ILE A 36 14.79 8.20 8.54
C ILE A 36 14.22 7.68 9.87
N ARG A 37 14.71 8.17 11.01
CA ARG A 37 14.25 7.74 12.34
C ARG A 37 12.78 8.08 12.57
N ARG A 38 12.33 9.27 12.18
CA ARG A 38 10.90 9.65 12.24
C ARG A 38 10.05 8.78 11.34
N ARG A 39 10.44 8.59 10.07
CA ARG A 39 9.67 7.74 9.15
C ARG A 39 9.58 6.29 9.62
N LEU A 40 10.62 5.78 10.26
CA LEU A 40 10.61 4.45 10.86
C LEU A 40 9.74 4.36 12.11
N ALA A 41 9.66 5.41 12.92
CA ALA A 41 8.74 5.46 14.05
C ALA A 41 7.27 5.39 13.58
N HIS A 42 6.97 5.99 12.42
CA HIS A 42 5.65 5.90 11.80
C HIS A 42 5.45 4.64 10.96
N ALA A 43 6.49 3.87 10.66
CA ALA A 43 6.36 2.67 9.82
C ALA A 43 5.49 1.59 10.47
N ASP A 44 5.54 1.44 11.79
CA ASP A 44 4.64 0.54 12.52
C ASP A 44 3.17 1.00 12.45
N GLU A 45 2.93 2.32 12.51
CA GLU A 45 1.59 2.91 12.36
C GLU A 45 1.06 2.75 10.93
N GLU A 46 1.90 2.99 9.92
CA GLU A 46 1.59 2.82 8.50
C GLU A 46 1.32 1.35 8.14
N LEU A 47 2.07 0.41 8.74
CA LEU A 47 1.80 -1.03 8.59
C LEU A 47 0.53 -1.44 9.35
N ALA A 48 0.20 -0.80 10.48
CA ALA A 48 -1.07 -1.04 11.15
C ALA A 48 -2.27 -0.58 10.31
N ALA A 49 -2.09 0.47 9.51
CA ALA A 49 -3.08 0.97 8.57
C ALA A 49 -3.36 -0.01 7.41
N GLU A 50 -2.54 -1.04 7.18
CA GLU A 50 -2.80 -2.11 6.21
C GLU A 50 -4.23 -2.66 6.32
N ARG A 51 -4.75 -2.75 7.56
CA ARG A 51 -6.09 -3.27 7.85
C ARG A 51 -7.24 -2.41 7.33
N GLU A 52 -6.96 -1.17 6.92
CA GLU A 52 -7.93 -0.23 6.35
C GLU A 52 -8.04 -0.34 4.82
N PHE A 53 -7.15 -1.10 4.18
CA PHE A 53 -7.12 -1.31 2.73
C PHE A 53 -7.80 -2.61 2.34
N ASP A 54 -8.35 -2.66 1.13
CA ASP A 54 -9.10 -3.81 0.62
C ASP A 54 -8.17 -4.92 0.10
N VAL A 55 -6.97 -4.55 -0.36
CA VAL A 55 -5.95 -5.48 -0.89
C VAL A 55 -4.56 -5.01 -0.49
N THR A 56 -3.69 -5.94 -0.11
CA THR A 56 -2.26 -5.70 0.09
C THR A 56 -1.46 -6.29 -1.08
N VAL A 57 -0.58 -5.49 -1.68
CA VAL A 57 0.41 -5.91 -2.68
C VAL A 57 1.79 -5.76 -2.09
N VAL A 58 2.58 -6.84 -2.08
CA VAL A 58 3.96 -6.79 -1.57
C VAL A 58 4.91 -6.29 -2.64
N ASN A 59 5.53 -5.14 -2.40
CA ASN A 59 6.46 -4.50 -3.31
C ASN A 59 7.90 -4.98 -3.07
N ASP A 60 8.17 -6.24 -3.34
CA ASP A 60 9.53 -6.80 -3.34
C ASP A 60 10.31 -6.39 -4.61
N TYR A 61 9.68 -6.52 -5.78
CA TYR A 61 10.17 -6.11 -7.09
C TYR A 61 9.15 -5.20 -7.77
N VAL A 62 9.61 -4.07 -8.29
CA VAL A 62 8.75 -3.07 -8.96
C VAL A 62 7.94 -3.70 -10.10
N GLU A 63 8.57 -4.57 -10.89
CA GLU A 63 7.92 -5.24 -12.02
C GLU A 63 6.80 -6.17 -11.57
N ARG A 64 7.01 -6.95 -10.50
CA ARG A 64 6.00 -7.85 -9.95
C ARG A 64 4.84 -7.08 -9.32
N ALA A 65 5.16 -6.06 -8.52
CA ALA A 65 4.13 -5.22 -7.90
C ALA A 65 3.29 -4.49 -8.96
N ALA A 66 3.91 -4.05 -10.06
CA ALA A 66 3.21 -3.43 -11.18
C ALA A 66 2.28 -4.44 -11.88
N ASP A 67 2.75 -5.65 -12.16
CA ASP A 67 1.93 -6.71 -12.78
C ASP A 67 0.73 -7.11 -11.90
N GLU A 68 0.95 -7.21 -10.58
CA GLU A 68 -0.10 -7.51 -9.62
C GLU A 68 -1.13 -6.38 -9.53
N LEU A 69 -0.69 -5.12 -9.52
CA LEU A 69 -1.57 -3.96 -9.59
C LEU A 69 -2.38 -3.91 -10.89
N VAL A 70 -1.76 -4.19 -12.04
CA VAL A 70 -2.44 -4.25 -13.35
C VAL A 70 -3.48 -5.37 -13.36
N SER A 71 -3.14 -6.53 -12.81
CA SER A 71 -4.05 -7.67 -12.66
C SER A 71 -5.23 -7.33 -11.75
N LEU A 72 -5.01 -6.61 -10.65
CA LEU A 72 -6.07 -6.14 -9.76
C LEU A 72 -7.01 -5.14 -10.46
N LEU A 73 -6.47 -4.21 -11.25
CA LEU A 73 -7.27 -3.26 -12.03
C LEU A 73 -8.09 -3.97 -13.12
N GLY A 74 -7.49 -4.95 -13.82
CA GLY A 74 -8.18 -5.75 -14.82
C GLY A 74 -9.27 -6.66 -14.23
N SER A 75 -9.01 -7.23 -13.05
CA SER A 75 -9.98 -8.05 -12.30
C SER A 75 -11.12 -7.21 -11.71
N SER A 76 -10.80 -6.02 -11.20
CA SER A 76 -11.78 -5.07 -10.65
C SER A 76 -12.75 -4.53 -11.71
N PHE A 77 -12.32 -4.42 -12.97
CA PHE A 77 -13.20 -4.03 -14.09
C PHE A 77 -14.13 -5.17 -14.55
N LEU A 78 -13.83 -6.43 -14.20
CA LEU A 78 -14.64 -7.61 -14.53
C LEU A 78 -15.50 -8.12 -13.37
N ALA A 79 -15.22 -7.68 -12.13
CA ALA A 79 -16.05 -7.99 -10.98
C ALA A 79 -17.32 -7.12 -11.01
N PRO A 80 -18.53 -7.69 -10.86
CA PRO A 80 -19.73 -6.88 -10.75
C PRO A 80 -19.61 -5.98 -9.52
N ALA A 81 -19.97 -4.70 -9.68
CA ALA A 81 -20.03 -3.73 -8.59
C ALA A 81 -20.78 -4.34 -7.41
N ARG A 82 -20.16 -4.34 -6.22
CA ARG A 82 -20.79 -4.88 -5.01
C ARG A 82 -22.10 -4.13 -4.79
N PRO A 83 -23.26 -4.82 -4.70
CA PRO A 83 -24.50 -4.13 -4.38
C PRO A 83 -24.34 -3.47 -3.02
N GLY A 84 -24.44 -2.14 -3.00
CA GLY A 84 -24.21 -1.31 -1.83
C GLY A 84 -25.03 -1.80 -0.64
N SER A 85 -24.34 -2.04 0.47
CA SER A 85 -24.96 -2.16 1.78
C SER A 85 -25.51 -0.80 2.18
N GLN A 86 -26.75 -0.51 1.78
CA GLN A 86 -27.58 0.48 2.45
C GLN A 86 -28.11 -0.15 3.75
N SER A 87 -27.76 0.48 4.87
CA SER A 87 -28.51 0.44 6.12
C SER A 87 -28.47 1.83 6.73
#